data_AF-A0A7W0GR93-F1
#
_entry.id   AF-A0A7W0GR93-F1
#
_cell.length_a   1.000
_cell.length_b   1.000
_cell.length_c   1.000
_cell.angle_alpha   90.00
_cell.angle_beta   90.00
_cell.angle_gamma   90.00
#
_symmetry.space_group_name_H-M   'P 1'
#
loop_
_entity.id
_entity.type
_entity.pdbx_description
1 polymer ?
#
loop_
_entity_poly.entity_id
_entity_poly.type
_entity_poly.pdbx_seq_one_letter_code
_entity_poly.pdbx_strand_id
1 'polypeptide(L)'
;MRYLLKGEPRAQLRKMLSSGRACLALFAAAEALKLGFVEGVPPYVCVERVQPANLSAWKNLRQCEPGESPDVILRQAPAPESVFRGLVRPEGMAASDVLQVGVDVSSHPSRGREQADLIRKRVLEQVIKEKR
;
A
#
# COMPACT_ATOMS: atom_id res chain seq x y z
N MET A 1 -9.79 -5.26 -4.76
CA MET A 1 -10.93 -4.66 -5.49
C MET A 1 -10.45 -3.44 -6.26
N ARG A 2 -10.89 -3.28 -7.51
CA ARG A 2 -10.38 -2.26 -8.46
C ARG A 2 -11.33 -1.07 -8.51
N TYR A 3 -10.80 0.15 -8.35
CA TYR A 3 -11.61 1.36 -8.31
C TYR A 3 -11.00 2.50 -9.13
N LEU A 4 -11.90 3.36 -9.61
CA LEU A 4 -11.62 4.68 -10.17
C LEU A 4 -11.94 5.75 -9.14
N LEU A 5 -11.14 6.82 -9.14
CA LEU A 5 -11.30 7.97 -8.25
C LEU A 5 -12.06 9.08 -8.99
N LYS A 6 -13.07 9.65 -8.33
CA LYS A 6 -13.78 10.83 -8.84
C LYS A 6 -12.93 12.08 -8.61
N GLY A 7 -12.42 12.67 -9.69
CA GLY A 7 -11.56 13.87 -9.67
C GLY A 7 -10.10 13.54 -9.93
N GLU A 8 -9.19 14.43 -9.52
CA GLU A 8 -7.75 14.22 -9.71
C GLU A 8 -7.23 13.08 -8.80
N PRO A 9 -6.68 11.97 -9.36
CA PRO A 9 -6.36 10.77 -8.59
C PRO A 9 -5.38 10.99 -7.44
N ARG A 10 -4.33 11.80 -7.61
CA ARG A 10 -3.31 12.00 -6.55
C ARG A 10 -3.86 12.75 -5.35
N ALA A 11 -4.68 13.77 -5.56
CA ALA A 11 -5.34 14.54 -4.52
C ALA A 11 -6.34 13.67 -3.74
N GLN A 12 -7.13 12.85 -4.45
CA GLN A 12 -8.07 11.93 -3.81
C GLN A 12 -7.34 10.84 -3.01
N LEU A 13 -6.24 10.30 -3.55
CA LEU A 13 -5.40 9.34 -2.86
C LEU A 13 -4.82 9.93 -1.56
N ARG A 14 -4.25 11.14 -1.62
CA ARG A 14 -3.75 11.83 -0.41
C ARG A 14 -4.83 12.03 0.64
N LYS A 15 -6.03 12.44 0.24
CA LYS A 15 -7.18 12.59 1.14
C LYS A 15 -7.59 11.27 1.77
N MET A 16 -7.55 10.18 1.01
CA MET A 16 -7.81 8.84 1.53
C MET A 16 -6.80 8.44 2.60
N LEU A 17 -5.51 8.67 2.34
CA LEU A 17 -4.41 8.29 3.24
C LEU A 17 -4.35 9.14 4.51
N SER A 18 -4.92 10.35 4.51
CA SER A 18 -5.00 11.19 5.72
C SER A 18 -6.10 10.76 6.70
N SER A 19 -7.06 9.93 6.29
CA SER A 19 -8.20 9.50 7.13
C SER A 19 -7.83 8.58 8.30
N GLY A 20 -6.60 8.06 8.34
CA GLY A 20 -6.15 7.11 9.36
C GLY A 20 -6.66 5.68 9.20
N ARG A 21 -7.59 5.43 8.26
CA ARG A 21 -8.20 4.11 8.01
C ARG A 21 -7.69 3.45 6.73
N ALA A 22 -6.67 4.05 6.10
CA ALA A 22 -6.05 3.58 4.88
C ALA A 22 -4.55 3.91 4.86
N CYS A 23 -3.77 3.03 4.24
CA CYS A 23 -2.35 3.25 3.98
C CYS A 23 -1.94 2.67 2.62
N LEU A 24 -0.86 3.18 2.03
CA LEU A 24 -0.22 2.56 0.88
C LEU A 24 0.31 1.16 1.26
N ALA A 25 0.29 0.24 0.30
CA ALA A 25 0.77 -1.13 0.47
C ALA A 25 1.47 -1.64 -0.80
N LEU A 26 2.10 -2.82 -0.68
CA LEU A 26 2.90 -3.45 -1.76
C LEU A 26 3.90 -2.46 -2.38
N PHE A 27 3.96 -2.40 -3.72
CA PHE A 27 4.90 -1.57 -4.47
C PHE A 27 4.74 -0.07 -4.20
N ALA A 28 3.50 0.41 -4.00
CA ALA A 28 3.26 1.82 -3.71
C ALA A 28 3.83 2.24 -2.34
N ALA A 29 3.77 1.35 -1.35
CA ALA A 29 4.45 1.58 -0.08
C ALA A 29 5.97 1.47 -0.21
N ALA A 30 6.49 0.51 -0.99
CA ALA A 30 7.91 0.40 -1.25
C ALA A 30 8.47 1.69 -1.89
N GLU A 31 7.76 2.24 -2.89
CA GLU A 31 8.08 3.52 -3.52
C GLU A 31 8.07 4.68 -2.52
N ALA A 32 7.01 4.80 -1.71
CA ALA A 32 6.93 5.84 -0.67
C ALA A 32 8.07 5.74 0.36
N LEU A 33 8.57 4.53 0.62
CA LEU A 33 9.73 4.27 1.48
C LEU A 33 11.08 4.46 0.79
N LYS A 34 11.12 4.88 -0.48
CA LYS A 34 12.33 5.02 -1.31
C LYS A 34 13.09 3.69 -1.48
N LEU A 35 12.34 2.59 -1.45
CA LEU A 35 12.82 1.22 -1.63
C LEU A 35 12.20 0.55 -2.86
N GLY A 36 11.25 1.19 -3.55
CA GLY A 36 10.57 0.67 -4.73
C GLY A 36 11.39 0.82 -6.01
N PHE A 37 11.26 -0.16 -6.92
CA PHE A 37 11.72 -0.05 -8.31
C PHE A 37 10.64 -0.44 -9.34
N VAL A 38 9.49 -0.89 -8.86
CA VAL A 38 8.37 -1.31 -9.71
C VAL A 38 7.49 -0.10 -9.99
N GLU A 39 7.41 0.27 -11.26
CA GLU A 39 6.64 1.43 -11.74
C GLU A 39 5.50 0.99 -12.68
N GLY A 40 4.60 1.92 -13.00
CA GLY A 40 3.53 1.70 -13.99
C GLY A 40 2.37 0.81 -13.51
N VAL A 41 2.35 0.43 -12.23
CA VAL A 41 1.24 -0.34 -11.64
C VAL A 41 0.32 0.58 -10.83
N PRO A 42 -1.01 0.35 -10.87
CA PRO A 42 -1.94 1.07 -9.99
C PRO A 42 -1.57 0.89 -8.51
N PRO A 43 -1.62 1.95 -7.70
CA PRO A 43 -1.25 1.87 -6.30
C PRO A 43 -2.22 0.95 -5.53
N TYR A 44 -1.64 0.12 -4.67
CA TYR A 44 -2.41 -0.65 -3.70
C TYR A 44 -2.60 0.15 -2.42
N VAL A 45 -3.83 0.17 -1.95
CA VAL A 45 -4.20 0.79 -0.68
C VAL A 45 -4.82 -0.25 0.22
N CYS A 46 -4.23 -0.41 1.40
CA CYS A 46 -4.74 -1.28 2.44
C CYS A 46 -5.70 -0.51 3.33
N VAL A 47 -6.82 -1.14 3.69
CA VAL A 47 -7.81 -0.60 4.62
C VAL A 47 -8.07 -1.59 5.75
N GLU A 48 -8.40 -1.08 6.95
CA GLU A 48 -8.68 -1.91 8.13
C GLU A 48 -9.84 -2.88 7.89
N ARG A 49 -10.93 -2.37 7.32
CA ARG A 49 -12.14 -3.14 7.07
C ARG A 49 -12.97 -2.55 5.95
N VAL A 50 -13.31 -3.39 4.97
CA VAL A 50 -14.28 -3.03 3.93
C VAL A 50 -15.66 -3.42 4.43
N GLN A 51 -16.43 -2.43 4.89
CA GLN A 51 -17.83 -2.60 5.26
C GLN A 51 -18.68 -1.53 4.57
N PRO A 52 -19.97 -1.80 4.29
CA PRO A 52 -20.89 -0.81 3.72
C PRO A 52 -20.88 0.54 4.46
N ALA A 53 -20.78 0.52 5.78
CA ALA A 53 -20.68 1.72 6.62
C ALA A 53 -19.41 2.55 6.32
N ASN A 54 -18.30 1.89 5.99
CA ASN A 54 -17.02 2.53 5.66
C ASN A 54 -16.94 2.94 4.18
N LEU A 55 -17.72 2.32 3.28
CA LEU A 55 -17.86 2.77 1.88
C LEU A 55 -18.35 4.22 1.77
N SER A 56 -19.07 4.71 2.78
CA SER A 56 -19.47 6.11 2.88
C SER A 56 -18.30 7.08 3.15
N ALA A 57 -17.16 6.63 3.68
CA ALA A 57 -15.92 7.41 3.70
C ALA A 57 -15.25 7.43 2.31
N TRP A 58 -15.63 6.48 1.46
CA TRP A 58 -15.07 6.24 0.14
C TRP A 58 -16.00 6.67 -1.01
N LYS A 59 -16.86 7.69 -0.81
CA LYS A 59 -17.87 8.16 -1.82
C LYS A 59 -17.26 8.56 -3.17
N ASN A 60 -15.95 8.82 -3.20
CA ASN A 60 -15.21 9.17 -4.40
C ASN A 60 -14.68 7.94 -5.16
N LEU A 61 -14.94 6.71 -4.69
CA LEU A 61 -14.61 5.49 -5.41
C LEU A 61 -15.78 5.02 -6.26
N ARG A 62 -15.50 4.70 -7.52
CA ARG A 62 -16.38 3.91 -8.38
C ARG A 62 -15.70 2.59 -8.69
N GLN A 63 -16.41 1.47 -8.55
CA GLN A 63 -15.85 0.17 -8.94
C GLN A 63 -15.60 0.15 -10.45
N CYS A 64 -14.45 -0.40 -10.86
CA CYS A 64 -14.13 -0.55 -12.28
C CYS A 64 -15.07 -1.55 -12.96
N GLU A 65 -15.47 -1.23 -14.18
CA GLU A 65 -16.11 -2.14 -15.13
C GLU A 65 -15.06 -2.98 -15.86
N PRO A 66 -15.46 -4.11 -16.50
CA PRO A 66 -14.57 -4.89 -17.33
C PRO A 66 -13.90 -4.03 -18.41
N GLY A 67 -12.57 -4.12 -18.52
CA GLY A 67 -11.78 -3.34 -19.48
C GLY A 67 -11.25 -2.00 -18.94
N GLU A 68 -11.74 -1.52 -17.79
CA GLU A 68 -11.22 -0.28 -17.19
C GLU A 68 -9.89 -0.49 -16.43
N SER A 69 -8.99 0.48 -16.60
CA SER A 69 -7.75 0.59 -15.83
C SER A 69 -8.04 1.29 -14.50
N PRO A 70 -7.72 0.70 -13.33
CA PRO A 70 -8.02 1.30 -12.05
C PRO A 70 -7.04 2.41 -11.71
N ASP A 71 -7.53 3.45 -11.04
CA ASP A 71 -6.69 4.46 -10.39
C ASP A 71 -6.09 3.93 -9.07
N VAL A 72 -6.80 3.01 -8.41
CA VAL A 72 -6.38 2.42 -7.14
C VAL A 72 -6.94 1.01 -6.97
N ILE A 73 -6.18 0.16 -6.29
CA ILE A 73 -6.61 -1.17 -5.89
C ILE A 73 -6.74 -1.22 -4.37
N LEU A 74 -7.97 -1.35 -3.87
CA LEU A 74 -8.21 -1.55 -2.45
C LEU A 74 -8.03 -3.02 -2.06
N ARG A 75 -7.32 -3.25 -0.96
CA ARG A 75 -7.26 -4.53 -0.26
C ARG A 75 -7.61 -4.34 1.20
N GLN A 76 -8.24 -5.35 1.79
CA GLN A 76 -8.42 -5.39 3.23
C GLN A 76 -7.18 -6.02 3.88
N ALA A 77 -6.73 -5.45 5.00
CA ALA A 77 -5.65 -6.04 5.79
C ALA A 77 -6.10 -7.38 6.38
N PRO A 78 -5.34 -8.48 6.22
CA PRO A 78 -5.65 -9.75 6.88
C PRO A 78 -5.42 -9.68 8.40
N ALA A 79 -4.46 -8.86 8.84
CA ALA A 79 -4.17 -8.56 10.24
C ALA A 79 -4.07 -7.03 10.43
N PRO A 80 -5.22 -6.32 10.54
CA PRO A 80 -5.25 -4.86 10.60
C PRO A 80 -4.35 -4.27 11.69
N GLU A 81 -4.34 -4.85 12.89
CA GLU A 81 -3.53 -4.34 13.99
C GLU A 81 -2.04 -4.33 13.66
N SER A 82 -1.54 -5.34 12.93
CA SER A 82 -0.14 -5.40 12.48
C SER A 82 0.17 -4.26 11.52
N VAL A 83 -0.71 -4.01 10.54
CA VAL A 83 -0.52 -2.99 9.50
C VAL A 83 -0.66 -1.58 10.06
N PHE A 84 -1.71 -1.32 10.83
CA PHE A 84 -2.12 0.04 11.18
C PHE A 84 -1.44 0.55 12.46
N ARG A 85 -1.02 -0.32 13.39
CA ARG A 85 -0.19 0.12 14.53
C ARG A 85 1.26 0.39 14.12
N GLY A 86 1.76 -0.35 13.13
CA GLY A 86 3.11 -0.18 12.57
C GLY A 86 3.21 0.91 11.50
N LEU A 87 2.10 1.55 11.11
CA LEU A 87 2.07 2.46 9.98
C LEU A 87 3.09 3.60 10.11
N VAL A 88 3.67 3.96 8.98
CA VAL A 88 4.61 5.06 8.86
C VAL A 88 4.07 6.15 7.93
N ARG A 89 4.63 7.36 8.03
CA ARG A 89 4.20 8.52 7.24
C ARG A 89 5.36 9.20 6.49
N PRO A 90 6.04 8.50 5.56
CA PRO A 90 7.01 9.15 4.69
C PRO A 90 6.35 10.29 3.93
N GLU A 91 6.91 11.50 4.06
CA GLU A 91 6.40 12.71 3.40
C GLU A 91 4.90 12.97 3.68
N GLY A 92 4.43 12.57 4.86
CA GLY A 92 3.05 12.76 5.31
C GLY A 92 2.04 11.76 4.75
N MET A 93 2.45 10.82 3.89
CA MET A 93 1.56 9.81 3.31
C MET A 93 1.57 8.53 4.15
N ALA A 94 0.39 8.11 4.63
CA ALA A 94 0.24 6.85 5.34
C ALA A 94 0.70 5.67 4.47
N ALA A 95 1.67 4.91 4.93
CA ALA A 95 2.21 3.73 4.26
C ALA A 95 2.42 2.59 5.26
N SER A 96 2.31 1.36 4.75
CA SER A 96 2.74 0.17 5.49
C SER A 96 4.25 0.27 5.78
N ASP A 97 4.68 -0.21 6.94
CA ASP A 97 6.11 -0.24 7.28
C ASP A 97 6.90 -1.24 6.43
N VAL A 98 8.23 -1.14 6.51
CA VAL A 98 9.15 -1.94 5.69
C VAL A 98 9.02 -3.46 5.92
N LEU A 99 8.66 -3.90 7.13
CA LEU A 99 8.46 -5.33 7.42
C LEU A 99 7.18 -5.81 6.75
N GLN A 100 6.09 -5.07 6.92
CA GLN A 100 4.81 -5.39 6.30
C GLN A 100 4.91 -5.38 4.75
N VAL A 101 5.61 -4.39 4.18
CA VAL A 101 5.88 -4.33 2.73
C VAL A 101 6.67 -5.56 2.28
N GLY A 102 7.74 -5.93 3.00
CA GLY A 102 8.53 -7.11 2.67
C GLY A 102 7.70 -8.40 2.62
N VAL A 103 6.83 -8.61 3.61
CA VAL A 103 5.89 -9.74 3.64
C VAL A 103 4.91 -9.66 2.46
N ASP A 104 4.29 -8.51 2.25
CA ASP A 104 3.29 -8.30 1.20
C ASP A 104 3.84 -8.55 -0.21
N VAL A 105 5.03 -8.03 -0.53
CA VAL A 105 5.61 -8.18 -1.86
C VAL A 105 6.21 -9.58 -2.09
N SER A 106 6.65 -10.28 -1.03
CA SER A 106 7.26 -11.62 -1.16
C SER A 106 6.32 -12.66 -1.76
N SER A 107 5.01 -12.48 -1.57
CA SER A 107 3.96 -13.36 -2.08
C SER A 107 3.30 -12.84 -3.37
N HIS A 108 3.77 -11.72 -3.92
CA HIS A 108 3.16 -11.10 -5.09
C HIS A 108 3.73 -11.69 -6.40
N PRO A 109 2.87 -12.12 -7.36
CA PRO A 109 3.29 -12.96 -8.49
C PRO A 109 4.17 -12.28 -9.55
N SER A 110 4.26 -10.95 -9.56
CA SER A 110 5.11 -10.21 -10.49
C SER A 110 6.55 -10.07 -9.96
N ARG A 111 7.14 -8.86 -10.03
CA ARG A 111 8.48 -8.53 -9.50
C ARG A 111 8.55 -8.52 -7.96
N GLY A 112 7.59 -9.16 -7.28
CA GLY A 112 7.42 -9.14 -5.84
C GLY A 112 8.61 -9.73 -5.08
N ARG A 113 9.12 -10.89 -5.55
CA ARG A 113 10.29 -11.54 -4.93
C ARG A 113 11.55 -10.67 -5.01
N GLU A 114 11.79 -10.04 -6.15
CA GLU A 114 12.93 -9.13 -6.33
C GLU A 114 12.80 -7.88 -5.45
N GLN A 115 11.59 -7.33 -5.32
CA GLN A 115 11.30 -6.22 -4.40
C GLN A 115 11.55 -6.61 -2.95
N ALA A 116 11.15 -7.83 -2.54
CA ALA A 116 11.40 -8.36 -1.20
C ALA A 116 12.90 -8.58 -0.95
N ASP A 117 13.63 -9.10 -1.94
CA ASP A 117 15.08 -9.28 -1.87
C ASP A 117 15.83 -7.96 -1.73
N LEU A 118 15.38 -6.91 -2.44
CA LEU A 118 15.94 -5.56 -2.31
C LEU A 118 15.76 -5.01 -0.90
N ILE A 119 14.54 -5.11 -0.35
CA ILE A 119 14.23 -4.68 1.02
C ILE A 119 15.09 -5.43 2.03
N ARG A 120 15.21 -6.75 1.87
CA ARG A 120 16.06 -7.58 2.74
C ARG A 120 17.50 -7.08 2.75
N LYS A 121 18.11 -6.91 1.56
CA LYS A 121 19.53 -6.53 1.43
C LYS A 121 19.81 -5.11 1.93
N ARG A 122 18.94 -4.14 1.61
CA ARG A 122 19.19 -2.73 1.94
C ARG A 122 18.81 -2.35 3.36
N VAL A 123 17.85 -3.04 3.97
CA VAL A 123 17.30 -2.67 5.28
C VAL A 123 17.49 -3.80 6.30
N LEU A 124 16.85 -4.95 6.07
CA LEU A 124 16.73 -5.97 7.12
C LEU A 124 18.07 -6.60 7.50
N GLU A 125 18.94 -6.86 6.53
CA GLU A 125 20.26 -7.42 6.78
C GLU A 125 21.14 -6.47 7.59
N GLN A 126 20.98 -5.15 7.45
CA GLN A 126 21.76 -4.17 8.21
C GLN A 126 21.39 -4.23 9.69
N VAL A 127 20.10 -4.39 9.99
CA VAL A 127 19.57 -4.47 11.36
C VAL A 127 19.85 -5.84 12.00
N ILE A 128 19.71 -6.92 11.22
CA ILE A 128 19.85 -8.29 11.75
C ILE A 128 21.33 -8.68 11.93
N LYS A 129 22.23 -8.18 11.09
CA LYS A 129 23.68 -8.48 11.18
C LYS A 129 24.40 -7.64 12.23
N GLU A 130 23.75 -6.66 12.85
CA GLU A 130 24.32 -5.75 13.87
C GLU A 130 24.58 -6.40 15.24
N LYS A 131 24.73 -7.73 15.30
CA LYS A 131 25.25 -8.47 16.45
C LYS A 131 26.27 -9.51 16.00
N ARG A 132 27.49 -9.07 15.75
CA ARG A 132 28.70 -9.88 15.97
C ARG A 132 29.84 -9.00 16.41
#